data_AF-A0AAJ4X9P4-F1
#
_entry.id   AF-A0AAJ4X9P4-F1
#
_cell.length_a   1.000
_cell.length_b   1.000
_cell.length_c   1.000
_cell.angle_alpha   90.00
_cell.angle_beta   90.00
_cell.angle_gamma   90.00
#
_symmetry.space_group_name_H-M   'P 1'
#
loop_
_entity.id
_entity.type
_entity.pdbx_description
1 polymer ?
#
loop_
_entity_poly.entity_id
_entity_poly.type
_entity_poly.pdbx_seq_one_letter_code
_entity_poly.pdbx_strand_id
1 'polypeptide(L)'
;MSFMQKFRIGLIASLLSITLLAVPTASSAQCAMCTLNAENSTQEGNTQGKGLNDGILFLLAMPFMIAAGVGFLWYKKFRNTGSANSLNMVKQVEE
;
A
#
# COMPACT_ATOMS: atom_id res chain seq x y z
N MET A 1 9.60 -41.75 3.55
CA MET A 1 8.88 -40.56 3.04
C MET A 1 9.91 -39.46 2.81
N SER A 2 10.18 -39.12 1.55
CA SER A 2 11.36 -38.35 1.16
C SER A 2 11.41 -37.00 1.88
N PHE A 3 12.61 -36.58 2.30
CA PHE A 3 12.84 -35.31 3.00
C PHE A 3 12.22 -34.11 2.25
N MET A 4 12.25 -34.15 0.92
CA MET A 4 11.61 -33.16 0.05
C MET A 4 10.08 -33.18 0.14
N GLN A 5 9.47 -34.33 0.38
CA GLN A 5 8.01 -34.44 0.56
C GLN A 5 7.58 -33.83 1.89
N LYS A 6 8.36 -34.02 2.97
CA LYS A 6 8.09 -33.38 4.27
C LYS A 6 8.23 -31.87 4.22
N PHE A 7 9.25 -31.38 3.49
CA PHE A 7 9.45 -29.94 3.28
C PHE A 7 8.34 -29.30 2.44
N ARG A 8 7.91 -29.96 1.36
CA ARG A 8 6.79 -29.49 0.53
C ARG A 8 5.48 -29.49 1.30
N ILE A 9 5.22 -30.51 2.11
CA ILE A 9 4.03 -30.56 2.98
C ILE A 9 4.09 -29.45 4.04
N GLY A 10 5.26 -29.19 4.63
CA GLY A 10 5.46 -28.09 5.59
C GLY A 10 5.22 -26.72 4.98
N LEU A 11 5.72 -26.46 3.76
CA LEU A 11 5.46 -25.20 3.06
C LEU A 11 3.99 -25.01 2.71
N ILE A 12 3.32 -26.07 2.22
CA ILE A 12 1.89 -26.02 1.89
C ILE A 12 1.06 -25.79 3.17
N ALA A 13 1.37 -26.46 4.28
CA ALA A 13 0.68 -26.28 5.55
C ALA A 13 0.87 -24.88 6.15
N SER A 14 2.07 -24.30 6.01
CA SER A 14 2.39 -22.93 6.44
C SER A 14 1.62 -21.90 5.61
N LEU A 15 1.64 -22.01 4.28
CA LEU A 15 0.87 -21.15 3.36
C LEU A 15 -0.63 -21.24 3.61
N LEU A 16 -1.17 -22.45 3.83
CA LEU A 16 -2.58 -22.66 4.14
C LEU A 16 -2.97 -22.01 5.47
N SER A 17 -2.12 -22.13 6.50
CA SER A 17 -2.35 -21.50 7.80
C SER A 17 -2.37 -19.98 7.70
N ILE A 18 -1.38 -19.38 7.02
CA ILE A 18 -1.32 -17.92 6.82
C ILE A 18 -2.55 -17.41 6.07
N THR A 19 -3.01 -18.14 5.05
CA THR A 19 -4.21 -17.78 4.28
C THR A 19 -5.47 -17.85 5.14
N LEU A 20 -5.55 -18.82 6.06
CA LEU A 20 -6.69 -18.97 6.96
C LEU A 20 -6.74 -17.85 8.03
N LEU A 21 -5.58 -17.36 8.49
CA LEU A 21 -5.50 -16.20 9.38
C LEU A 21 -5.78 -14.86 8.67
N ALA A 22 -5.68 -14.82 7.35
CA ALA A 22 -5.88 -13.60 6.56
C ALA A 22 -7.34 -13.36 6.16
N VAL A 23 -8.29 -14.21 6.57
CA VAL A 23 -9.72 -14.01 6.26
C VAL A 23 -10.26 -12.83 7.07
N PRO A 24 -10.67 -11.72 6.43
CA PRO A 24 -11.29 -10.62 7.15
C PRO A 24 -12.68 -11.07 7.62
N THR A 25 -12.83 -11.37 8.91
CA THR A 25 -14.15 -11.52 9.52
C THR A 25 -14.84 -10.16 9.40
N ALA A 26 -15.92 -10.11 8.61
CA ALA A 26 -16.81 -8.98 8.35
C ALA A 26 -16.48 -7.70 9.13
N SER A 27 -16.15 -6.61 8.38
CA SER A 27 -15.89 -5.23 8.79
C SER A 27 -16.56 -4.76 10.10
N SER A 28 -16.09 -5.30 11.21
CA SER A 28 -16.30 -4.87 12.57
C SER A 28 -14.90 -4.55 13.05
N ALA A 29 -14.68 -3.29 13.44
CA ALA A 29 -13.36 -2.84 13.82
C ALA A 29 -12.80 -3.80 14.88
N GLN A 30 -11.60 -4.34 14.62
CA GLN A 30 -10.98 -5.42 15.40
C GLN A 30 -10.54 -5.00 16.83
N CYS A 31 -10.87 -3.78 17.25
CA CYS A 31 -10.62 -3.29 18.60
C CYS A 31 -11.91 -2.67 19.14
N ALA A 32 -12.39 -3.15 20.30
CA ALA A 32 -13.56 -2.60 20.99
C ALA A 32 -13.46 -1.07 21.18
N MET A 33 -12.25 -0.53 21.29
CA MET A 33 -11.97 0.90 21.41
C MET A 33 -12.37 1.71 20.17
N CYS A 34 -12.15 1.19 18.96
CA CYS A 34 -12.50 1.88 17.72
C CYS A 34 -14.02 1.94 17.51
N THR A 35 -14.73 0.86 17.87
CA THR A 35 -16.20 0.80 17.82
C THR A 35 -16.82 1.73 18.87
N LEU A 36 -16.33 1.68 20.11
CA LEU A 36 -16.85 2.53 21.20
C LEU A 36 -16.63 4.02 20.92
N ASN A 37 -15.47 4.42 20.38
CA ASN A 37 -15.24 5.81 20.01
C ASN A 37 -16.12 6.25 18.84
N ALA A 38 -16.35 5.38 17.84
CA ALA A 38 -17.23 5.69 16.73
C ALA A 38 -18.70 5.81 17.16
N GLU A 39 -19.18 4.90 18.02
CA GLU A 39 -20.53 4.92 18.57
C GLU A 39 -20.73 6.13 19.50
N ASN A 40 -19.80 6.40 20.42
CA ASN A 40 -19.87 7.55 21.33
C ASN A 40 -19.85 8.89 20.57
N SER A 41 -19.08 8.99 19.48
CA SER A 41 -19.03 10.18 18.62
C SER A 41 -20.29 10.40 17.78
N THR A 42 -21.28 9.49 17.86
CA THR A 42 -22.57 9.63 17.17
C THR A 42 -23.80 9.66 18.07
N GLN A 43 -23.60 9.56 19.39
CA GLN A 43 -24.67 9.77 20.35
C GLN A 43 -25.12 11.24 20.39
N GLU A 44 -26.34 11.48 20.84
CA GLU A 44 -26.96 12.81 20.94
C GLU A 44 -27.05 13.61 19.62
N GLY A 45 -27.07 12.92 18.47
CA GLY A 45 -27.19 13.56 17.15
C GLY A 45 -25.87 14.10 16.59
N ASN A 46 -24.74 13.80 17.25
CA ASN A 46 -23.42 14.14 16.77
C ASN A 46 -23.10 13.31 15.50
N THR A 47 -22.48 13.91 14.48
CA THR A 47 -22.10 13.21 13.24
C THR A 47 -20.60 13.04 13.12
N GLN A 48 -19.83 13.39 14.15
CA GLN A 48 -18.37 13.39 14.13
C GLN A 48 -17.77 11.98 13.91
N GLY A 49 -18.49 10.93 14.29
CA GLY A 49 -18.10 9.53 14.02
C GLY A 49 -18.48 9.00 12.63
N LYS A 50 -19.32 9.71 11.86
CA LYS A 50 -19.66 9.29 10.49
C LYS A 50 -18.47 9.55 9.56
N GLY A 51 -17.94 8.50 8.95
CA GLY A 51 -16.84 8.60 7.98
C GLY A 51 -15.45 8.24 8.53
N LEU A 52 -15.35 7.66 9.74
CA LEU A 52 -14.07 7.19 10.27
C LEU A 52 -13.41 6.13 9.35
N ASN A 53 -14.20 5.25 8.74
CA ASN A 53 -13.70 4.26 7.78
C ASN A 53 -13.12 4.92 6.52
N ASP A 54 -13.80 5.95 6.01
CA ASP A 54 -13.32 6.73 4.87
C ASP A 54 -12.03 7.49 5.21
N GLY A 55 -11.91 8.00 6.45
CA GLY A 55 -10.70 8.64 6.95
C GLY A 55 -9.49 7.69 7.00
N ILE A 56 -9.69 6.44 7.42
CA ILE A 56 -8.64 5.41 7.45
C ILE A 56 -8.19 5.08 6.02
N LEU A 57 -9.12 4.87 5.10
CA LEU A 57 -8.81 4.61 3.69
C LEU A 57 -8.10 5.80 3.03
N PHE A 58 -8.50 7.03 3.36
CA PHE A 58 -7.86 8.25 2.88
C PHE A 58 -6.41 8.37 3.37
N LEU A 59 -6.16 8.15 4.66
CA LEU A 59 -4.80 8.16 5.23
C LEU A 59 -3.92 7.05 4.67
N LEU A 60 -4.48 5.86 4.41
CA LEU A 60 -3.77 4.76 3.77
C LEU A 60 -3.43 5.06 2.30
N ALA A 61 -4.35 5.70 1.56
CA ALA A 61 -4.16 6.01 0.14
C ALA A 61 -3.17 7.16 -0.10
N MET A 62 -3.12 8.14 0.79
CA MET A 62 -2.25 9.32 0.71
C MET A 62 -0.77 9.01 0.36
N PRO A 63 -0.06 8.14 1.10
CA PRO A 63 1.36 7.88 0.83
C PRO A 63 1.61 7.30 -0.58
N PHE A 64 0.70 6.44 -1.07
CA PHE A 64 0.82 5.88 -2.41
C PHE A 64 0.54 6.92 -3.50
N MET A 65 -0.45 7.80 -3.30
CA MET A 65 -0.74 8.88 -4.23
C MET A 65 0.43 9.86 -4.36
N ILE A 66 1.06 10.21 -3.23
CA ILE A 66 2.26 11.07 -3.20
C ILE A 66 3.42 10.38 -3.93
N ALA A 67 3.70 9.11 -3.61
CA ALA A 67 4.77 8.35 -4.24
C ALA A 67 4.57 8.22 -5.76
N ALA A 68 3.34 7.95 -6.22
CA ALA A 68 2.99 7.89 -7.62
C ALA A 68 3.21 9.24 -8.33
N GLY A 69 2.80 10.35 -7.70
CA GLY A 69 3.01 11.70 -8.24
C GLY A 69 4.50 12.05 -8.39
N VAL A 70 5.29 11.84 -7.34
CA VAL A 70 6.75 12.07 -7.36
C VAL A 70 7.42 11.17 -8.39
N GLY A 71 7.07 9.88 -8.42
CA GLY A 71 7.61 8.92 -9.39
C GLY A 71 7.29 9.30 -10.83
N PHE A 72 6.06 9.75 -11.12
CA PHE A 72 5.65 10.20 -12.44
C PHE A 72 6.41 11.46 -12.89
N LEU A 73 6.55 12.45 -12.01
CA LEU A 73 7.32 13.68 -12.31
C LEU A 73 8.80 13.36 -12.54
N TRP A 74 9.38 12.48 -11.73
CA TRP A 74 10.75 12.00 -11.90
C TRP A 74 10.92 11.30 -13.25
N TYR A 75 10.05 10.34 -13.57
CA TYR A 75 10.07 9.65 -14.86
C TYR A 75 9.98 10.62 -16.05
N LYS A 76 9.08 11.61 -16.00
CA LYS A 76 8.94 12.63 -17.06
C LYS A 76 10.22 13.46 -17.22
N LYS A 77 10.87 13.85 -16.12
CA LYS A 77 12.10 14.67 -16.12
C LYS A 77 13.30 13.92 -16.70
N PHE A 78 13.47 12.64 -16.34
CA PHE A 78 14.67 11.88 -16.71
C PHE A 78 14.54 11.15 -18.06
N ARG A 79 13.34 10.86 -18.54
CA ARG A 79 13.13 10.20 -19.85
C ARG A 79 13.64 11.01 -21.05
N ASN A 80 13.55 12.35 -21.01
CA ASN A 80 13.95 13.20 -22.15
C ASN A 80 15.36 13.78 -22.01
N THR A 81 16.01 13.63 -20.85
CA THR A 81 17.33 14.24 -20.59
C THR A 81 18.48 13.35 -21.09
N GLY A 82 18.26 12.04 -21.26
CA GLY A 82 19.29 11.11 -21.76
C GLY A 82 19.77 11.40 -23.19
N SER A 83 18.87 11.84 -24.10
CA SER A 83 19.25 12.13 -25.49
C SER A 83 19.87 13.51 -25.69
N ALA A 84 19.43 14.53 -24.94
CA ALA A 84 19.97 15.88 -25.08
C ALA A 84 21.42 15.98 -24.56
N ASN A 85 21.75 15.26 -23.48
CA ASN A 85 23.12 15.29 -22.94
C ASN A 85 24.12 14.54 -23.84
N SER A 86 23.70 13.43 -24.46
CA SER A 86 24.54 12.67 -25.40
C SER A 86 24.89 13.48 -26.67
N LEU A 87 23.97 14.26 -27.22
CA LEU A 87 24.21 15.14 -28.37
C LEU A 87 25.19 16.29 -28.07
N ASN A 88 25.14 16.85 -26.86
CA ASN A 88 26.10 17.87 -26.43
C ASN A 88 27.49 17.28 -26.17
N MET A 89 27.58 16.04 -25.66
CA MET A 89 28.87 15.34 -25.46
C MET A 89 29.57 15.00 -26.79
N VAL A 90 28.80 14.58 -27.82
CA VAL A 90 29.36 14.29 -29.16
C VAL A 90 29.89 15.58 -29.81
N LYS A 91 29.22 16.72 -29.63
CA LYS A 91 29.65 18.01 -30.21
C LYS A 91 30.94 18.58 -29.57
N GLN A 92 31.26 18.22 -28.32
CA GLN A 92 32.49 18.65 -27.63
C GLN A 92 33.73 17.82 -27.99
N VAL A 93 33.56 16.69 -28.69
CA VAL A 93 34.67 15.85 -29.16
C VAL A 93 35.06 16.20 -30.60
N GLU A 94 34.25 16.98 -31.31
CA GLU A 94 34.46 17.35 -32.72
C GLU A 94 35.09 18.76 -32.90
N GLU A 95 35.31 19.53 -31.83
CA GLU A 95 36.07 20.79 -31.84
C GLU A 95 37.47 20.64 -31.22
#